data_AF-U1MW91-F1
#
_entry.id   AF-U1MW91-F1
#
_cell.length_a   1.000
_cell.length_b   1.000
_cell.length_c   1.000
_cell.angle_alpha   90.00
_cell.angle_beta   90.00
_cell.angle_gamma   90.00
#
_symmetry.space_group_name_H-M   'P 1'
#
loop_
_entity.id
_entity.type
_entity.pdbx_description
1 polymer ?
#
loop_
_entity_poly.entity_id
_entity_poly.type
_entity_poly.pdbx_seq_one_letter_code
_entity_poly.pdbx_strand_id
1 'polypeptide(L)'
;AYTMVGEQGFTLLTAVGSVDQLDAGTTVETDENWRLAKTDDLVIASTDGQFAAVRVYDMSGLLSPTTDEIVTFLKTVISTARDTTNSLASSSGVVTKTLKLLGDSARVLLCFSDGLAPGRRTTDAPLAIGYSEDPYSQSSDDTDRITATCLVFTTEELTDAAIRGLVSADRRRIELTHTHRDEDDLIRAEAVLGPALSRDKAAAPGATLETTHTGDELAISHENGDPIPTDQLTLWVDGVRADTQPAEKFDSFSQGDRLAVEVETLAQLTLQWVDEEERVIYNYVDRLLGADAFESTYTVETKRATFTYTGDQPAAVERLQIDHRTGVSSREEAAETDTLTAGDTLTLDNVEIGDVATLFLDVPQNPAGVDTIFAEARADIPDVSIEQERNGEEYDAYVHVEYSPWNERKTTNPNRFTIRVDGEPADTQFTDEYDTLSSQDAVRLNRPALGKRVTVEWTPPTEDSQPGPIEVARNQIVPQGYLIATYNNETG
;
A
#
# COMPACT_ATOMS: atom_id res chain seq x y z
N ALA A 1 0.08 23.62 -5.79
CA ALA A 1 0.15 22.34 -6.51
C ALA A 1 -1.23 22.06 -7.06
N TYR A 2 -1.33 21.53 -8.28
CA TYR A 2 -2.61 21.12 -8.85
C TYR A 2 -2.64 19.60 -8.96
N THR A 3 -3.76 19.00 -8.58
CA THR A 3 -4.08 17.60 -8.87
C THR A 3 -5.02 17.59 -10.08
N MET A 4 -4.57 17.04 -11.21
CA MET A 4 -5.45 16.68 -12.32
C MET A 4 -5.63 15.17 -12.32
N VAL A 5 -6.89 14.71 -12.37
CA VAL A 5 -7.21 13.31 -12.60
C VAL A 5 -7.35 13.12 -14.11
N GLY A 6 -6.50 12.28 -14.70
CA GLY A 6 -6.62 11.93 -16.12
C GLY A 6 -7.78 10.95 -16.35
N GLU A 7 -8.42 11.01 -17.52
CA GLU A 7 -9.54 10.14 -17.92
C GLU A 7 -9.22 8.62 -17.90
N GLN A 8 -7.96 8.22 -17.66
CA GLN A 8 -7.49 6.83 -17.69
C GLN A 8 -7.05 6.27 -16.33
N GLY A 9 -7.46 6.88 -15.21
CA GLY A 9 -7.22 6.30 -13.87
C GLY A 9 -5.83 6.59 -13.29
N PHE A 10 -5.18 7.67 -13.73
CA PHE A 10 -3.94 8.16 -13.12
C PHE A 10 -4.19 9.52 -12.46
N THR A 11 -3.66 9.69 -11.25
CA THR A 11 -3.58 10.99 -10.59
C THR A 11 -2.32 11.70 -11.07
N LEU A 12 -2.42 12.99 -11.36
CA LEU A 12 -1.33 13.77 -11.91
C LEU A 12 -1.12 15.03 -11.09
N LEU A 13 -0.01 15.07 -10.37
CA LEU A 13 0.35 16.23 -9.58
C LEU A 13 1.30 17.12 -10.39
N THR A 14 0.92 18.38 -10.56
CA THR A 14 1.72 19.39 -11.26
C THR A 14 2.18 20.50 -10.31
N ALA A 15 3.50 20.71 -10.26
CA ALA A 15 4.12 21.89 -9.66
C ALA A 15 4.91 22.64 -10.73
N VAL A 16 4.64 23.93 -10.94
CA VAL A 16 5.37 24.80 -11.87
C VAL A 16 5.98 25.94 -11.09
N GLY A 17 7.29 26.20 -11.18
CA GLY A 17 7.92 27.28 -10.40
C GLY A 17 9.34 27.68 -10.78
N SER A 18 9.86 28.76 -10.20
CA SER A 18 11.18 29.33 -10.53
C SER A 18 12.27 29.07 -9.50
N VAL A 19 13.46 28.66 -9.96
CA VAL A 19 14.64 28.34 -9.12
C VAL A 19 15.93 28.82 -9.77
N ASP A 20 16.88 29.33 -8.97
CA ASP A 20 18.11 29.96 -9.47
C ASP A 20 19.13 28.97 -10.06
N GLN A 21 19.04 27.68 -9.73
CA GLN A 21 19.85 26.63 -10.36
C GLN A 21 19.25 25.24 -10.14
N LEU A 22 19.14 24.45 -11.22
CA LEU A 22 18.92 23.01 -11.17
C LEU A 22 20.10 22.32 -11.84
N ASP A 23 20.94 21.66 -11.06
CA ASP A 23 21.86 20.66 -11.62
C ASP A 23 21.02 19.40 -11.88
N ALA A 24 20.77 19.14 -13.17
CA ALA A 24 19.94 18.02 -13.58
C ALA A 24 20.69 16.70 -13.33
N GLY A 25 19.95 15.68 -12.86
CA GLY A 25 20.36 14.29 -13.03
C GLY A 25 20.45 13.89 -14.52
N THR A 26 20.50 12.60 -14.81
CA THR A 26 20.67 12.08 -16.17
C THR A 26 19.55 12.58 -17.10
N THR A 27 19.89 13.45 -18.06
CA THR A 27 18.93 14.02 -19.03
C THR A 27 18.45 12.93 -20.00
N VAL A 28 17.14 12.78 -20.15
CA VAL A 28 16.52 11.74 -20.99
C VAL A 28 16.06 12.30 -22.35
N GLU A 29 15.59 13.54 -22.37
CA GLU A 29 15.20 14.28 -23.59
C GLU A 29 15.39 15.79 -23.38
N THR A 30 15.47 16.54 -24.46
CA THR A 30 15.43 18.01 -24.46
C THR A 30 14.34 18.49 -25.41
N ASP A 31 13.44 19.34 -24.93
CA ASP A 31 12.45 20.04 -25.75
C ASP A 31 12.70 21.55 -25.68
N GLU A 32 13.27 22.10 -26.75
CA GLU A 32 13.79 23.47 -26.82
C GLU A 32 14.79 23.78 -25.68
N ASN A 33 14.39 24.62 -24.71
CA ASN A 33 15.21 25.01 -23.55
C ASN A 33 14.91 24.18 -22.29
N TRP A 34 13.96 23.25 -22.36
CA TRP A 34 13.55 22.43 -21.23
C TRP A 34 14.30 21.09 -21.25
N ARG A 35 14.91 20.74 -20.12
CA ARG A 35 15.55 19.46 -19.84
C ARG A 35 14.55 18.54 -19.18
N LEU A 36 14.43 17.31 -19.68
CA LEU A 36 13.55 16.30 -19.12
C LEU A 36 14.38 15.24 -18.39
N ALA A 37 13.98 14.92 -17.16
CA ALA A 37 14.47 13.80 -16.37
C ALA A 37 13.31 12.87 -16.02
N LYS A 38 13.54 11.55 -16.12
CA LYS A 38 12.54 10.51 -15.80
C LYS A 38 13.11 9.59 -14.71
N THR A 39 12.30 9.28 -13.71
CA THR A 39 12.43 8.12 -12.82
C THR A 39 11.27 7.14 -13.09
N ASP A 40 11.16 6.05 -12.32
CA ASP A 40 10.22 4.97 -12.61
C ASP A 40 8.73 5.42 -12.59
N ASP A 41 8.38 6.43 -11.81
CA ASP A 41 7.00 6.93 -11.59
C ASP A 41 6.84 8.46 -11.74
N LEU A 42 7.93 9.17 -12.06
CA LEU A 42 7.98 10.64 -12.05
C LEU A 42 8.75 11.18 -13.26
N VAL A 43 8.20 12.23 -13.87
CA VAL A 43 8.86 12.99 -14.94
C VAL A 43 8.96 14.46 -14.53
N ILE A 44 10.17 15.00 -14.63
CA ILE A 44 10.52 16.37 -14.30
C ILE A 44 10.99 17.07 -15.57
N ALA A 45 10.47 18.26 -15.82
CA ALA A 45 10.94 19.19 -16.84
C ALA A 45 11.53 20.43 -16.16
N SER A 46 12.65 20.97 -16.64
CA SER A 46 13.20 22.22 -16.13
C SER A 46 13.89 23.08 -17.18
N THR A 47 13.86 24.40 -17.03
CA THR A 47 14.59 25.40 -17.82
C THR A 47 15.13 26.47 -16.85
N ASP A 48 15.94 27.41 -17.35
CA ASP A 48 16.44 28.54 -16.55
C ASP A 48 15.31 29.24 -15.81
N GLY A 49 15.31 29.12 -14.48
CA GLY A 49 14.32 29.75 -13.63
C GLY A 49 12.92 29.16 -13.74
N GLN A 50 12.71 27.95 -14.30
CA GLN A 50 11.40 27.27 -14.26
C GLN A 50 11.53 25.73 -14.15
N PHE A 51 10.61 25.06 -13.45
CA PHE A 51 10.46 23.60 -13.47
C PHE A 51 8.98 23.20 -13.56
N ALA A 52 8.74 21.95 -13.98
CA ALA A 52 7.47 21.25 -14.00
C ALA A 52 7.71 19.81 -13.51
N ALA A 53 6.96 19.32 -12.54
CA ALA A 53 7.02 17.91 -12.12
C ALA A 53 5.67 17.26 -12.34
N VAL A 54 5.68 16.01 -12.83
CA VAL A 54 4.51 15.19 -13.11
C VAL A 54 4.77 13.80 -12.54
N ARG A 55 4.05 13.46 -11.47
CA ARG A 55 4.01 12.11 -10.92
C ARG A 55 2.80 11.36 -11.48
N VAL A 56 2.99 10.11 -11.87
CA VAL A 56 1.94 9.28 -12.44
C VAL A 56 1.67 8.11 -11.50
N TYR A 57 0.45 8.02 -10.98
CA TYR A 57 0.02 6.91 -10.15
C TYR A 57 -0.73 5.86 -11.00
N ASP A 58 -0.15 4.68 -11.22
CA ASP A 58 -0.89 3.54 -11.77
C ASP A 58 -1.82 2.95 -10.70
N MET A 59 -3.06 3.44 -10.66
CA MET A 59 -4.07 3.01 -9.69
C MET A 59 -4.66 1.63 -10.02
N SER A 60 -4.40 1.10 -11.22
CA SER A 60 -5.06 -0.10 -11.74
C SER A 60 -4.18 -1.35 -11.71
N GLY A 61 -2.85 -1.19 -11.69
CA GLY A 61 -1.88 -2.28 -11.87
C GLY A 61 -1.98 -2.97 -13.24
N LEU A 62 -2.84 -2.47 -14.13
CA LEU A 62 -3.17 -3.06 -15.43
C LEU A 62 -2.52 -2.28 -16.59
N LEU A 63 -2.12 -1.02 -16.37
CA LEU A 63 -1.59 -0.13 -17.39
C LEU A 63 -0.55 0.83 -16.79
N SER A 64 0.73 0.63 -17.09
CA SER A 64 1.73 1.68 -16.92
C SER A 64 1.72 2.57 -18.17
N PRO A 65 1.54 3.90 -18.05
CA PRO A 65 1.53 4.76 -19.22
C PRO A 65 2.89 4.68 -19.90
N THR A 66 2.85 4.67 -21.22
CA THR A 66 4.06 4.65 -22.03
C THR A 66 4.83 5.96 -21.84
N THR A 67 6.16 5.92 -21.99
CA THR A 67 7.00 7.12 -21.91
C THR A 67 6.48 8.26 -22.80
N ASP A 68 5.94 7.93 -23.98
CA ASP A 68 5.40 8.89 -24.93
C ASP A 68 4.14 9.60 -24.43
N GLU A 69 3.26 8.91 -23.71
CA GLU A 69 2.06 9.48 -23.09
C GLU A 69 2.43 10.46 -21.98
N ILE A 70 3.39 10.09 -21.14
CA ILE A 70 3.88 10.95 -20.05
C ILE A 70 4.56 12.21 -20.63
N VAL A 71 5.42 12.05 -21.65
CA VAL A 71 6.08 13.17 -22.34
C VAL A 71 5.06 14.09 -23.02
N THR A 72 4.00 13.54 -23.63
CA THR A 72 2.92 14.33 -24.25
C THR A 72 2.16 15.15 -23.21
N PHE A 73 1.90 14.56 -22.03
CA PHE A 73 1.26 15.27 -20.93
C PHE A 73 2.16 16.38 -20.38
N LEU A 74 3.46 16.09 -20.21
CA LEU A 74 4.46 17.08 -19.80
C LEU A 74 4.52 18.27 -20.75
N LYS A 75 4.52 18.03 -22.06
CA LYS A 75 4.51 19.08 -23.09
C LYS A 75 3.25 19.95 -23.02
N THR A 76 2.12 19.35 -22.67
CA THR A 76 0.86 20.09 -22.43
C THR A 76 0.95 20.98 -21.19
N VAL A 77 1.48 20.46 -20.09
CA VAL A 77 1.74 21.24 -18.86
C VAL A 77 2.73 22.39 -19.10
N ILE A 78 3.81 22.12 -19.82
CA ILE A 78 4.83 23.11 -20.21
C ILE A 78 4.22 24.18 -21.13
N SER A 79 3.39 23.79 -22.10
CA SER A 79 2.64 24.70 -22.97
C SER A 79 1.75 25.65 -22.17
N THR A 80 0.99 25.11 -21.21
CA THR A 80 0.13 25.90 -20.31
C THR A 80 0.96 26.83 -19.42
N ALA A 81 2.09 26.36 -18.89
CA ALA A 81 2.99 27.17 -18.06
C ALA A 81 3.61 28.35 -18.83
N ARG A 82 3.83 28.20 -20.15
CA ARG A 82 4.34 29.25 -21.04
C ARG A 82 3.32 30.35 -21.32
N ASP A 83 2.03 30.03 -21.30
CA ASP A 83 0.95 30.92 -21.74
C ASP A 83 0.23 31.56 -20.55
N THR A 84 0.99 32.35 -19.75
CA THR A 84 0.65 32.99 -18.43
C THR A 84 -0.68 33.78 -18.31
N THR A 85 -1.60 33.66 -19.24
CA THR A 85 -2.86 34.42 -19.25
C THR A 85 -4.14 33.61 -19.37
N ASN A 86 -4.16 32.30 -19.58
CA ASN A 86 -5.44 31.57 -19.57
C ASN A 86 -5.32 30.10 -19.12
N SER A 87 -6.04 29.80 -18.03
CA SER A 87 -6.66 28.50 -17.77
C SER A 87 -5.75 27.31 -17.47
N LEU A 88 -5.29 27.25 -16.22
CA LEU A 88 -5.44 26.05 -15.39
C LEU A 88 -5.49 26.48 -13.92
N ALA A 89 -6.73 26.75 -13.48
CA ALA A 89 -7.20 27.06 -12.13
C ALA A 89 -6.71 28.36 -11.45
N SER A 90 -7.59 29.36 -11.54
CA SER A 90 -7.72 30.46 -10.58
C SER A 90 -8.04 29.95 -9.16
N SER A 91 -7.00 29.66 -8.37
CA SER A 91 -6.95 29.53 -6.90
C SER A 91 -5.54 29.00 -6.58
N SER A 92 -4.71 29.47 -5.65
CA SER A 92 -4.87 30.20 -4.40
C SER A 92 -3.53 30.92 -4.07
N GLY A 93 -3.49 31.76 -3.03
CA GLY A 93 -2.26 32.43 -2.56
C GLY A 93 -1.10 31.47 -2.21
N VAL A 94 -1.42 30.18 -1.99
CA VAL A 94 -0.50 29.07 -1.74
C VAL A 94 0.56 28.96 -2.81
N VAL A 95 0.15 28.91 -4.09
CA VAL A 95 1.09 28.68 -5.20
C VAL A 95 2.12 29.79 -5.25
N THR A 96 1.70 31.05 -5.12
CA THR A 96 2.62 32.20 -5.14
C THR A 96 3.57 32.23 -3.93
N LYS A 97 3.10 31.81 -2.74
CA LYS A 97 3.93 31.70 -1.53
C LYS A 97 4.91 30.53 -1.60
N THR A 98 4.46 29.34 -1.99
CA THR A 98 5.30 28.16 -2.24
C THR A 98 6.40 28.51 -3.24
N LEU A 99 6.07 29.24 -4.31
CA LEU A 99 7.03 29.68 -5.33
C LEU A 99 8.10 30.63 -4.79
N LYS A 100 7.72 31.55 -3.91
CA LYS A 100 8.69 32.44 -3.25
C LYS A 100 9.63 31.66 -2.32
N LEU A 101 9.10 30.66 -1.61
CA LEU A 101 9.87 29.80 -0.69
C LEU A 101 10.84 28.87 -1.43
N LEU A 102 10.46 28.38 -2.62
CA LEU A 102 11.31 27.57 -3.49
C LEU A 102 12.49 28.39 -4.05
N GLY A 103 12.27 29.67 -4.40
CA GLY A 103 13.34 30.56 -4.85
C GLY A 103 14.39 30.87 -3.79
N ASP A 104 13.99 30.91 -2.51
CA ASP A 104 14.89 31.20 -1.39
C ASP A 104 15.65 29.95 -0.89
N SER A 105 15.31 28.74 -1.35
CA SER A 105 15.85 27.47 -0.84
C SER A 105 16.62 26.68 -1.91
N ALA A 106 17.89 26.37 -1.64
CA ALA A 106 18.72 25.59 -2.58
C ALA A 106 18.34 24.09 -2.68
N ARG A 107 17.68 23.54 -1.65
CA ARG A 107 17.31 22.11 -1.55
C ARG A 107 15.93 21.96 -0.93
N VAL A 108 15.05 21.23 -1.61
CA VAL A 108 13.63 21.11 -1.24
C VAL A 108 13.19 19.64 -1.32
N LEU A 109 12.42 19.19 -0.33
CA LEU A 109 11.68 17.93 -0.37
C LEU A 109 10.19 18.22 -0.52
N LEU A 110 9.52 17.61 -1.49
CA LEU A 110 8.06 17.69 -1.62
C LEU A 110 7.46 16.39 -1.10
N CYS A 111 6.73 16.49 0.01
CA CYS A 111 5.95 15.40 0.59
C CYS A 111 4.49 15.58 0.22
N PHE A 112 3.88 14.51 -0.26
CA PHE A 112 2.46 14.47 -0.57
C PHE A 112 1.79 13.54 0.43
N SER A 113 0.79 14.03 1.17
CA SER A 113 -0.18 13.11 1.73
C SER A 113 -1.07 12.69 0.57
N ASP A 114 -0.83 11.52 0.01
CA ASP A 114 -1.58 10.95 -1.10
C ASP A 114 -3.00 10.49 -0.70
N GLY A 115 -3.39 10.67 0.57
CA GLY A 115 -4.62 10.06 1.09
C GLY A 115 -4.57 8.52 1.04
N LEU A 116 -3.40 7.93 0.71
CA LEU A 116 -3.20 6.49 0.78
C LEU A 116 -2.96 6.13 2.25
N ALA A 117 -3.59 5.03 2.65
CA ALA A 117 -3.80 4.61 4.04
C ALA A 117 -2.59 4.84 4.97
N PRO A 118 -2.77 5.47 6.16
CA PRO A 118 -1.85 5.25 7.27
C PRO A 118 -1.89 3.76 7.66
N GLY A 119 -0.87 3.01 7.26
CA GLY A 119 -0.79 1.56 7.49
C GLY A 119 -0.08 0.81 6.38
N ARG A 120 -0.25 1.25 5.13
CA ARG A 120 0.61 0.75 4.05
C ARG A 120 1.90 1.54 4.03
N ARG A 121 3.03 0.81 3.90
CA ARG A 121 4.29 1.42 3.49
C ARG A 121 4.05 2.09 2.14
N THR A 122 3.85 3.40 2.10
CA THR A 122 4.17 4.16 0.90
C THR A 122 5.66 3.92 0.69
N THR A 123 6.04 3.16 -0.32
CA THR A 123 7.43 2.90 -0.71
C THR A 123 8.12 4.13 -1.30
N ASP A 124 7.53 5.31 -1.08
CA ASP A 124 7.55 6.38 -2.04
C ASP A 124 8.25 7.57 -1.39
N ALA A 125 9.54 7.68 -1.71
CA ALA A 125 10.39 8.73 -1.18
C ALA A 125 9.85 10.14 -1.55
N PRO A 126 10.00 11.15 -0.67
CA PRO A 126 9.68 12.53 -1.00
C PRO A 126 10.41 12.97 -2.26
N LEU A 127 9.78 13.84 -3.06
CA LEU A 127 10.42 14.36 -4.25
C LEU A 127 11.53 15.37 -3.86
N ALA A 128 12.78 14.99 -4.09
CA ALA A 128 13.94 15.83 -3.85
C ALA A 128 14.26 16.76 -5.03
N ILE A 129 14.36 18.07 -4.77
CA ILE A 129 14.68 19.12 -5.74
C ILE A 129 15.94 19.87 -5.26
N GLY A 130 16.85 20.16 -6.19
CA GLY A 130 18.10 20.88 -5.90
C GLY A 130 19.26 19.99 -5.43
N TYR A 131 19.18 18.68 -5.71
CA TYR A 131 20.23 17.71 -5.44
C TYR A 131 20.87 17.23 -6.74
N SER A 132 22.21 17.09 -6.74
CA SER A 132 22.97 16.59 -7.89
C SER A 132 22.86 15.08 -8.09
N GLU A 133 22.53 14.36 -7.02
CA GLU A 133 22.24 12.92 -6.98
C GLU A 133 20.99 12.71 -6.13
N ASP A 134 20.26 11.61 -6.34
CA ASP A 134 19.11 11.30 -5.50
C ASP A 134 19.57 11.14 -4.05
N PRO A 135 19.14 12.02 -3.11
CA PRO A 135 19.59 11.96 -1.72
C PRO A 135 19.13 10.69 -0.99
N TYR A 136 18.17 9.95 -1.55
CA TYR A 136 17.72 8.66 -1.05
C TYR A 136 18.58 7.50 -1.56
N SER A 137 19.26 7.67 -2.70
CA SER A 137 20.14 6.68 -3.32
C SER A 137 21.56 6.62 -2.74
N GLN A 138 21.95 7.61 -1.94
CA GLN A 138 23.29 7.65 -1.32
C GLN A 138 23.50 6.45 -0.40
N SER A 139 24.67 5.80 -0.47
CA SER A 139 24.97 4.63 0.35
C SER A 139 24.94 4.96 1.85
N SER A 140 24.87 3.92 2.70
CA SER A 140 24.98 4.05 4.16
C SER A 140 26.30 4.67 4.63
N ASP A 141 27.30 4.79 3.75
CA ASP A 141 28.64 5.26 4.07
C ASP A 141 28.79 6.79 3.94
N ASP A 142 27.79 7.48 3.36
CA ASP A 142 27.82 8.93 3.24
C ASP A 142 27.38 9.57 4.54
N THR A 143 28.31 10.21 5.27
CA THR A 143 28.09 10.81 6.60
C THR A 143 27.45 12.20 6.56
N ASP A 144 27.29 12.78 5.38
CA ASP A 144 26.94 14.20 5.26
C ASP A 144 25.47 14.45 5.60
N ARG A 145 25.25 15.41 6.51
CA ARG A 145 23.92 15.93 6.83
C ARG A 145 23.56 17.04 5.85
N ILE A 146 22.46 16.87 5.13
CA ILE A 146 21.94 17.82 4.16
C ILE A 146 20.71 18.51 4.73
N THR A 147 20.78 19.82 4.95
CA THR A 147 19.59 20.62 5.29
C THR A 147 18.75 20.85 4.02
N ALA A 148 17.44 20.66 4.16
CA ALA A 148 16.45 20.87 3.12
C ALA A 148 15.19 21.52 3.68
N THR A 149 14.46 22.23 2.83
CA THR A 149 13.09 22.66 3.16
C THR A 149 12.12 21.59 2.71
N CYS A 150 11.42 20.95 3.63
CA CYS A 150 10.30 20.06 3.35
C CYS A 150 9.01 20.88 3.19
N LEU A 151 8.29 20.64 2.10
CA LEU A 151 6.97 21.20 1.82
C LEU A 151 5.97 20.04 1.80
N VAL A 152 5.07 20.04 2.76
CA VAL A 152 4.00 19.04 2.87
C VAL A 152 2.75 19.64 2.24
N PHE A 153 2.24 18.96 1.20
CA PHE A 153 0.95 19.27 0.61
C PHE A 153 -0.07 18.25 1.10
N THR A 154 -1.15 18.77 1.65
CA THR A 154 -2.25 17.96 2.16
C THR A 154 -3.58 18.61 1.79
N THR A 155 -4.59 17.78 1.56
CA THR A 155 -5.98 18.20 1.39
C THR A 155 -6.75 18.16 2.72
N GLU A 156 -6.09 17.76 3.80
CA GLU A 156 -6.67 17.57 5.12
C GLU A 156 -5.94 18.40 6.18
N GLU A 157 -6.62 18.70 7.29
CA GLU A 157 -5.96 19.35 8.42
C GLU A 157 -5.05 18.34 9.15
N LEU A 158 -3.76 18.31 8.80
CA LEU A 158 -2.78 17.47 9.50
C LEU A 158 -2.34 18.09 10.83
N THR A 159 -2.31 17.29 11.90
CA THR A 159 -1.67 17.66 13.17
C THR A 159 -0.14 17.67 13.03
N ASP A 160 0.57 18.38 13.91
CA ASP A 160 2.06 18.34 13.93
C ASP A 160 2.61 16.93 14.12
N ALA A 161 1.87 16.05 14.81
CA ALA A 161 2.19 14.64 14.95
C ALA A 161 2.01 13.89 13.63
N ALA A 162 0.93 14.14 12.88
CA ALA A 162 0.71 13.56 11.56
C ALA A 162 1.71 14.08 10.52
N ILE A 163 2.10 15.35 10.58
CA ILE A 163 3.14 15.94 9.72
C ILE A 163 4.50 15.29 9.99
N ARG A 164 4.87 15.18 11.27
CA ARG A 164 6.07 14.43 11.66
C ARG A 164 5.97 12.98 11.24
N GLY A 165 4.82 12.35 11.40
CA GLY A 165 4.52 11.00 10.93
C GLY A 165 4.75 10.87 9.42
N LEU A 166 4.19 11.76 8.61
CA LEU A 166 4.28 11.75 7.15
C LEU A 166 5.71 11.97 6.65
N VAL A 167 6.45 12.90 7.24
CA VAL A 167 7.83 13.19 6.83
C VAL A 167 8.82 12.15 7.38
N SER A 168 8.51 11.55 8.54
CA SER A 168 9.30 10.45 9.12
C SER A 168 8.87 9.08 8.60
N ALA A 169 7.75 8.99 7.87
CA ALA A 169 7.23 7.77 7.26
C ALA A 169 8.15 7.26 6.15
N ASP A 170 9.00 8.11 5.59
CA ASP A 170 10.17 7.69 4.81
C ASP A 170 11.43 7.53 5.69
N ARG A 171 11.22 6.65 6.65
CA ARG A 171 12.12 5.88 7.52
C ARG A 171 13.62 6.09 7.22
N ARG A 172 14.31 6.72 8.19
CA ARG A 172 15.74 6.58 8.57
C ARG A 172 16.70 7.71 8.18
N ARG A 173 16.30 8.67 7.33
CA ARG A 173 17.18 9.76 6.89
C ARG A 173 16.70 11.16 7.29
N ILE A 174 15.40 11.40 7.42
CA ILE A 174 14.86 12.76 7.54
C ILE A 174 14.53 13.10 9.00
N GLU A 175 15.20 14.10 9.56
CA GLU A 175 14.87 14.68 10.86
C GLU A 175 14.19 16.04 10.65
N LEU A 176 12.94 16.18 11.10
CA LEU A 176 12.27 17.48 11.12
C LEU A 176 12.72 18.30 12.34
N THR A 177 13.22 19.49 12.09
CA THR A 177 13.76 20.38 13.12
C THR A 177 12.80 21.52 13.48
N HIS A 178 12.02 22.01 12.52
CA HIS A 178 11.04 23.07 12.75
C HIS A 178 9.86 22.93 11.81
N THR A 179 8.63 23.09 12.30
CA THR A 179 7.40 23.14 11.48
C THR A 179 6.80 24.54 11.56
N HIS A 180 6.39 25.07 10.41
CA HIS A 180 5.68 26.33 10.27
C HIS A 180 4.42 26.09 9.45
N ARG A 181 3.26 26.38 10.03
CA ARG A 181 1.96 26.29 9.37
C ARG A 181 1.62 27.66 8.80
N ASP A 182 1.49 27.76 7.49
CA ASP A 182 0.97 28.97 6.86
C ASP A 182 -0.57 28.95 6.82
N GLU A 183 -1.20 30.11 6.72
CA GLU A 183 -2.67 30.30 6.76
C GLU A 183 -3.45 29.63 5.60
N ASP A 184 -2.77 28.97 4.66
CA ASP A 184 -3.34 28.49 3.41
C ASP A 184 -3.04 26.98 3.14
N ASP A 185 -3.14 26.10 4.14
CA ASP A 185 -2.93 24.63 4.02
C ASP A 185 -1.53 24.17 3.53
N LEU A 186 -0.55 25.08 3.52
CA LEU A 186 0.85 24.76 3.27
C LEU A 186 1.60 24.60 4.59
N ILE A 187 2.19 23.42 4.78
CA ILE A 187 3.08 23.15 5.90
C ILE A 187 4.52 23.18 5.41
N ARG A 188 5.31 24.09 5.98
CA ARG A 188 6.75 24.15 5.78
C ARG A 188 7.43 23.48 6.95
N ALA A 189 8.41 22.63 6.68
CA ALA A 189 9.26 22.10 7.72
C ALA A 189 10.74 22.18 7.33
N GLU A 190 11.62 22.55 8.25
CA GLU A 190 13.05 22.39 8.07
C GLU A 190 13.43 20.94 8.34
N ALA A 191 14.00 20.29 7.34
CA ALA A 191 14.38 18.90 7.35
C ALA A 191 15.90 18.77 7.27
N VAL A 192 16.46 17.80 8.00
CA VAL A 192 17.86 17.41 7.85
C VAL A 192 17.88 15.97 7.38
N LEU A 193 18.35 15.77 6.14
CA LEU A 193 18.63 14.44 5.60
C LEU A 193 20.00 14.00 6.10
N GLY A 194 20.05 12.95 6.90
CA GLY A 194 21.26 12.25 7.27
C GLY A 194 21.38 10.88 6.58
N PRO A 195 22.46 10.13 6.87
CA PRO A 195 22.61 8.76 6.41
C PRO A 195 21.46 7.89 6.93
N ALA A 196 21.00 6.88 6.19
CA ALA A 196 19.94 6.02 6.73
C ALA A 196 20.50 5.20 7.91
N LEU A 197 19.77 5.13 9.03
CA LEU A 197 20.06 4.10 10.03
C LEU A 197 19.98 2.71 9.36
N SER A 198 21.02 1.89 9.47
CA SER A 198 20.99 0.52 8.93
C SER A 198 20.28 -0.42 9.91
N ARG A 199 19.45 -1.33 9.40
CA ARG A 199 18.92 -2.41 10.24
C ARG A 199 20.00 -3.47 10.41
N ASP A 200 20.55 -3.58 11.62
CA ASP A 200 21.53 -4.60 11.94
C ASP A 200 21.23 -5.23 13.30
N LYS A 201 20.73 -6.46 13.27
CA LYS A 201 20.48 -7.24 14.49
C LYS A 201 21.77 -7.64 15.20
N ALA A 202 22.87 -7.85 14.46
CA ALA A 202 24.12 -8.32 15.04
C ALA A 202 24.85 -7.23 15.84
N ALA A 203 24.54 -5.96 15.58
CA ALA A 203 25.05 -4.83 16.33
C ALA A 203 24.28 -4.58 17.64
N ALA A 204 22.99 -4.96 17.68
CA ALA A 204 22.18 -4.82 18.89
C ALA A 204 22.58 -5.85 19.97
N PRO A 205 22.45 -5.52 21.27
CA PRO A 205 22.66 -6.48 22.35
C PRO A 205 21.86 -7.78 22.17
N GLY A 206 22.47 -8.93 22.43
CA GLY A 206 21.88 -10.25 22.17
C GLY A 206 20.80 -10.64 23.20
N ALA A 207 19.70 -9.90 23.26
CA ALA A 207 18.62 -10.06 24.23
C ALA A 207 17.36 -10.69 23.63
N THR A 208 16.65 -11.45 24.45
CA THR A 208 15.33 -12.01 24.14
C THR A 208 14.30 -11.35 25.04
N LEU A 209 13.33 -10.69 24.44
CA LEU A 209 12.22 -10.05 25.15
C LEU A 209 10.92 -10.81 24.90
N GLU A 210 10.08 -10.91 25.93
CA GLU A 210 8.73 -11.46 25.85
C GLU A 210 7.69 -10.38 26.11
N THR A 211 6.55 -10.48 25.43
CA THR A 211 5.40 -9.58 25.65
C THR A 211 4.21 -10.37 26.16
N THR A 212 3.64 -9.94 27.28
CA THR A 212 2.39 -10.49 27.83
C THR A 212 1.37 -9.37 27.96
N HIS A 213 0.18 -9.57 27.40
CA HIS A 213 -0.91 -8.60 27.44
C HIS A 213 -2.04 -9.14 28.31
N THR A 214 -2.41 -8.41 29.36
CA THR A 214 -3.48 -8.79 30.30
C THR A 214 -4.35 -7.59 30.62
N GLY A 215 -5.52 -7.52 29.99
CA GLY A 215 -6.42 -6.38 30.20
C GLY A 215 -5.85 -5.17 29.47
N ASP A 216 -5.79 -4.05 30.16
CA ASP A 216 -5.17 -2.79 29.73
C ASP A 216 -3.66 -2.72 30.01
N GLU A 217 -3.06 -3.74 30.64
CA GLU A 217 -1.63 -3.77 30.90
C GLU A 217 -0.90 -4.70 29.92
N LEU A 218 0.09 -4.13 29.22
CA LEU A 218 1.11 -4.88 28.52
C LEU A 218 2.41 -4.85 29.32
N ALA A 219 3.01 -6.01 29.47
CA ALA A 219 4.33 -6.15 30.03
C ALA A 219 5.34 -6.67 29.02
N ILE A 220 6.46 -5.97 28.95
CA ILE A 220 7.66 -6.39 28.23
C ILE A 220 8.66 -6.89 29.28
N SER A 221 9.06 -8.15 29.18
CA SER A 221 10.03 -8.77 30.10
C SER A 221 11.33 -9.09 29.37
N HIS A 222 12.47 -8.89 30.02
CA HIS A 222 13.75 -9.39 29.53
C HIS A 222 13.97 -10.80 30.07
N GLU A 223 13.89 -11.80 29.19
CA GLU A 223 13.91 -13.20 29.58
C GLU A 223 15.34 -13.75 29.68
N ASN A 224 16.21 -13.34 28.76
CA ASN A 224 17.60 -13.81 28.70
C ASN A 224 18.46 -12.93 27.78
N GLY A 225 19.78 -13.03 27.92
CA GLY A 225 20.76 -12.41 27.04
C GLY A 225 21.45 -11.18 27.62
N ASP A 226 22.08 -10.40 26.75
CA ASP A 226 22.84 -9.22 27.17
C ASP A 226 21.92 -8.11 27.71
N PRO A 227 22.37 -7.35 28.73
CA PRO A 227 21.65 -6.16 29.17
C PRO A 227 21.62 -5.11 28.06
N ILE A 228 20.48 -4.43 27.91
CA ILE A 228 20.28 -3.40 26.88
C ILE A 228 20.35 -2.02 27.57
N PRO A 229 21.22 -1.09 27.13
CA PRO A 229 21.20 0.29 27.61
C PRO A 229 19.83 0.93 27.36
N THR A 230 19.18 1.45 28.40
CA THR A 230 17.80 1.97 28.29
C THR A 230 17.72 3.35 27.67
N ASP A 231 18.80 4.12 27.70
CA ASP A 231 18.97 5.39 26.99
C ASP A 231 18.97 5.20 25.46
N GLN A 232 19.29 4.00 24.98
CA GLN A 232 19.21 3.60 23.57
C GLN A 232 17.87 2.94 23.22
N LEU A 233 16.98 2.71 24.19
CA LEU A 233 15.66 2.12 23.97
C LEU A 233 14.57 3.19 23.98
N THR A 234 13.71 3.17 22.96
CA THR A 234 12.48 3.97 22.95
C THR A 234 11.29 3.06 22.70
N LEU A 235 10.30 3.17 23.59
CA LEU A 235 9.01 2.50 23.45
C LEU A 235 8.01 3.43 22.75
N TRP A 236 7.36 2.88 21.73
CA TRP A 236 6.31 3.54 20.96
C TRP A 236 5.03 2.71 21.04
N VAL A 237 3.93 3.41 21.28
CA VAL A 237 2.56 2.89 21.26
C VAL A 237 1.80 3.75 20.26
N ASP A 238 1.22 3.12 19.25
CA ASP A 238 0.37 3.78 18.26
C ASP A 238 1.04 4.95 17.55
N GLY A 239 2.31 4.76 17.19
CA GLY A 239 3.06 5.79 16.49
C GLY A 239 3.61 6.92 17.36
N VAL A 240 3.31 6.89 18.67
CA VAL A 240 3.63 7.94 19.64
C VAL A 240 4.52 7.37 20.73
N ARG A 241 5.45 8.17 21.25
CA ARG A 241 6.29 7.75 22.38
C ARG A 241 5.38 7.49 23.58
N ALA A 242 5.50 6.30 24.16
CA ALA A 242 4.75 5.94 25.36
C ALA A 242 5.11 6.85 26.53
N ASP A 243 4.14 7.12 27.41
CA ASP A 243 4.35 7.93 28.61
C ASP A 243 5.34 7.28 29.60
N THR A 244 5.43 5.95 29.59
CA THR A 244 6.36 5.19 30.41
C THR A 244 7.49 4.65 29.53
N GLN A 245 8.70 5.14 29.74
CA GLN A 245 9.88 4.71 29.00
C GLN A 245 10.79 3.77 29.81
N PRO A 246 11.55 2.86 29.17
CA PRO A 246 12.53 2.01 29.86
C PRO A 246 13.53 2.82 30.71
N ALA A 247 14.04 3.94 30.18
CA ALA A 247 15.04 4.79 30.81
C ALA A 247 14.58 5.45 32.12
N GLU A 248 13.28 5.52 32.37
CA GLU A 248 12.73 6.09 33.59
C GLU A 248 12.75 5.09 34.76
N LYS A 249 12.79 3.79 34.45
CA LYS A 249 12.71 2.71 35.44
C LYS A 249 14.04 1.99 35.63
N PHE A 250 14.88 1.93 34.60
CA PHE A 250 16.11 1.14 34.59
C PHE A 250 17.25 1.92 33.96
N ASP A 251 18.47 1.73 34.47
CA ASP A 251 19.70 2.20 33.80
C ASP A 251 20.09 1.27 32.63
N SER A 252 19.77 -0.03 32.76
CA SER A 252 19.93 -1.04 31.72
C SER A 252 18.83 -2.08 31.87
N PHE A 253 18.14 -2.43 30.79
CA PHE A 253 17.09 -3.44 30.80
C PHE A 253 17.72 -4.83 30.71
N SER A 254 17.64 -5.57 31.81
CA SER A 254 18.41 -6.80 32.06
C SER A 254 17.51 -7.96 32.43
N GLN A 255 18.06 -9.18 32.40
CA GLN A 255 17.29 -10.39 32.69
C GLN A 255 16.50 -10.30 34.01
N GLY A 256 15.20 -10.55 33.92
CA GLY A 256 14.25 -10.48 35.03
C GLY A 256 13.58 -9.11 35.19
N ASP A 257 14.03 -8.08 34.48
CA ASP A 257 13.35 -6.79 34.45
C ASP A 257 12.05 -6.88 33.65
N ARG A 258 11.05 -6.14 34.13
CA ARG A 258 9.71 -6.08 33.55
C ARG A 258 9.25 -4.64 33.44
N LEU A 259 8.98 -4.19 32.22
CA LEU A 259 8.37 -2.91 31.92
C LEU A 259 6.87 -3.12 31.68
N ALA A 260 6.05 -2.69 32.63
CA ALA A 260 4.60 -2.62 32.47
C ALA A 260 4.19 -1.24 31.94
N VAL A 261 3.30 -1.24 30.95
CA VAL A 261 2.70 -0.06 30.30
C VAL A 261 1.21 -0.28 30.08
N GLU A 262 0.43 0.79 30.22
CA GLU A 262 -0.99 0.78 29.88
C GLU A 262 -1.14 0.94 28.37
N VAL A 263 -1.86 0.01 27.74
CA VAL A 263 -2.14 0.01 26.30
C VAL A 263 -3.57 -0.47 26.06
N GLU A 264 -4.16 0.01 24.96
CA GLU A 264 -5.48 -0.47 24.55
C GLU A 264 -5.43 -1.88 23.96
N THR A 265 -6.61 -2.51 23.93
CA THR A 265 -6.81 -3.86 23.37
C THR A 265 -6.29 -3.99 21.94
N LEU A 266 -6.51 -2.94 21.14
CA LEU A 266 -6.05 -2.80 19.77
C LEU A 266 -5.00 -1.69 19.72
N ALA A 267 -3.74 -2.06 19.53
CA ALA A 267 -2.64 -1.10 19.52
C ALA A 267 -1.45 -1.61 18.71
N GLN A 268 -0.68 -0.71 18.12
CA GLN A 268 0.60 -1.00 17.53
C GLN A 268 1.72 -0.71 18.54
N LEU A 269 2.59 -1.68 18.77
CA LEU A 269 3.67 -1.60 19.73
C LEU A 269 5.01 -1.74 19.04
N THR A 270 5.94 -0.81 19.32
CA THR A 270 7.33 -0.95 18.88
C THR A 270 8.30 -0.57 20.00
N LEU A 271 9.16 -1.51 20.39
CA LEU A 271 10.32 -1.23 21.23
C LEU A 271 11.57 -1.23 20.35
N GLN A 272 12.10 -0.04 20.09
CA GLN A 272 13.22 0.16 19.19
C GLN A 272 14.48 0.49 19.98
N TRP A 273 15.56 -0.19 19.62
CA TRP A 273 16.93 0.14 19.99
C TRP A 273 17.60 0.91 18.87
N VAL A 274 18.33 1.97 19.24
CA VAL A 274 19.08 2.82 18.32
C VAL A 274 20.49 3.00 18.86
N ASP A 275 21.48 2.67 18.03
CA ASP A 275 22.86 3.13 18.23
C ASP A 275 23.08 4.33 17.30
N GLU A 276 23.14 5.51 17.88
CA GLU A 276 23.35 6.75 17.12
C GLU A 276 24.79 6.86 16.59
N GLU A 277 25.77 6.24 17.27
CA GLU A 277 27.19 6.31 16.91
C GLU A 277 27.46 5.40 15.70
N GLU A 278 27.02 4.14 15.78
CA GLU A 278 27.15 3.15 14.71
C GLU A 278 26.02 3.25 13.68
N ARG A 279 25.05 4.14 13.91
CA ARG A 279 23.92 4.42 13.01
C ARG A 279 23.10 3.17 12.69
N VAL A 280 22.87 2.32 13.68
CA VAL A 280 22.13 1.07 13.52
C VAL A 280 20.85 1.09 14.35
N ILE A 281 19.84 0.40 13.85
CA ILE A 281 18.56 0.21 14.54
C ILE A 281 18.15 -1.25 14.59
N TYR A 282 17.47 -1.61 15.67
CA TYR A 282 16.86 -2.91 15.84
C TYR A 282 15.54 -2.79 16.63
N ASN A 283 14.46 -3.38 16.12
CA ASN A 283 13.21 -3.48 16.86
C ASN A 283 13.24 -4.79 17.66
N TYR A 284 13.29 -4.71 18.99
CA TYR A 284 13.16 -5.89 19.86
C TYR A 284 11.72 -6.37 19.93
N VAL A 285 10.79 -5.42 19.89
CA VAL A 285 9.35 -5.68 19.85
C VAL A 285 8.76 -4.90 18.70
N ASP A 286 7.94 -5.56 17.89
CA ASP A 286 7.21 -4.96 16.77
C ASP A 286 5.94 -5.79 16.57
N ARG A 287 4.81 -5.34 17.13
CA ARG A 287 3.59 -6.15 17.27
C ARG A 287 2.32 -5.33 17.13
N LEU A 288 1.33 -5.89 16.43
CA LEU A 288 -0.06 -5.42 16.45
C LEU A 288 -0.83 -6.24 17.49
N LEU A 289 -1.32 -5.58 18.55
CA LEU A 289 -2.20 -6.18 19.55
C LEU A 289 -3.59 -6.34 18.94
N GLY A 290 -4.20 -7.51 19.11
CA GLY A 290 -5.47 -7.85 18.49
C GLY A 290 -5.41 -8.17 17.00
N ALA A 291 -4.23 -8.52 16.45
CA ALA A 291 -4.08 -8.89 15.05
C ALA A 291 -5.06 -9.99 14.58
N ASP A 292 -5.41 -10.92 15.48
CA ASP A 292 -6.36 -12.03 15.20
C ASP A 292 -7.77 -11.76 15.77
N ALA A 293 -8.06 -10.52 16.19
CA ALA A 293 -9.31 -10.17 16.87
C ALA A 293 -10.48 -9.87 15.91
N PHE A 294 -10.30 -10.11 14.61
CA PHE A 294 -11.32 -9.86 13.60
C PHE A 294 -11.42 -11.02 12.61
N GLU A 295 -12.66 -11.34 12.26
CA GLU A 295 -12.98 -12.20 11.11
C GLU A 295 -13.67 -11.36 10.04
N SER A 296 -13.27 -11.53 8.78
CA SER A 296 -13.87 -10.82 7.65
C SER A 296 -14.69 -11.76 6.77
N THR A 297 -15.82 -11.23 6.27
CA THR A 297 -16.64 -11.90 5.27
C THR A 297 -17.14 -10.90 4.24
N TYR A 298 -17.40 -11.39 3.03
CA TYR A 298 -18.11 -10.64 2.00
C TYR A 298 -19.37 -11.41 1.59
N THR A 299 -20.49 -10.68 1.49
CA THR A 299 -21.77 -11.19 1.03
C THR A 299 -22.12 -10.51 -0.30
N VAL A 300 -22.06 -11.28 -1.38
CA VAL A 300 -22.30 -10.77 -2.75
C VAL A 300 -23.76 -10.38 -2.99
N GLU A 301 -24.71 -11.04 -2.32
CA GLU A 301 -26.14 -10.72 -2.41
C GLU A 301 -26.45 -9.29 -2.00
N THR A 302 -25.80 -8.84 -0.93
CA THR A 302 -25.97 -7.50 -0.34
C THR A 302 -24.83 -6.56 -0.67
N LYS A 303 -23.83 -7.00 -1.44
CA LYS A 303 -22.60 -6.25 -1.75
C LYS A 303 -21.97 -5.63 -0.50
N ARG A 304 -21.85 -6.45 0.55
CA ARG A 304 -21.44 -5.99 1.88
C ARG A 304 -20.23 -6.74 2.39
N ALA A 305 -19.18 -6.01 2.76
CA ALA A 305 -18.11 -6.53 3.60
C ALA A 305 -18.50 -6.39 5.07
N THR A 306 -18.23 -7.43 5.87
CA THR A 306 -18.51 -7.48 7.31
C THR A 306 -17.26 -7.92 8.04
N PHE A 307 -16.84 -7.17 9.05
CA PHE A 307 -15.76 -7.49 9.96
C PHE A 307 -16.35 -7.73 11.34
N THR A 308 -16.27 -8.96 11.83
CA THR A 308 -16.80 -9.35 13.14
C THR A 308 -15.66 -9.33 14.15
N TYR A 309 -15.84 -8.61 15.24
CA TYR A 309 -14.88 -8.60 16.34
C TYR A 309 -14.98 -9.91 17.15
N THR A 310 -13.86 -10.61 17.28
CA THR A 310 -13.76 -11.90 17.98
C THR A 310 -12.89 -11.84 19.24
N GLY A 311 -12.33 -10.67 19.55
CA GLY A 311 -11.49 -10.47 20.73
C GLY A 311 -12.24 -10.64 22.05
N ASP A 312 -11.55 -11.21 23.05
CA ASP A 312 -12.10 -11.51 24.38
C ASP A 312 -12.36 -10.25 25.24
N GLN A 313 -11.72 -9.13 24.89
CA GLN A 313 -11.76 -7.88 25.65
C GLN A 313 -12.45 -6.78 24.85
N PRO A 314 -13.12 -5.81 25.49
CA PRO A 314 -13.67 -4.67 24.77
C PRO A 314 -12.58 -3.86 24.05
N ALA A 315 -12.89 -3.32 22.89
CA ALA A 315 -11.96 -2.51 22.10
C ALA A 315 -12.59 -1.18 21.66
N ALA A 316 -11.82 -0.09 21.69
CA ALA A 316 -12.27 1.22 21.20
C ALA A 316 -12.29 1.24 19.66
N VAL A 317 -13.29 1.91 19.09
CA VAL A 317 -13.48 1.97 17.62
C VAL A 317 -12.92 3.23 17.00
N GLU A 318 -12.68 4.28 17.79
CA GLU A 318 -12.27 5.61 17.31
C GLU A 318 -11.06 5.61 16.36
N ARG A 319 -10.15 4.63 16.51
CA ARG A 319 -8.93 4.49 15.69
C ARG A 319 -9.05 3.41 14.61
N LEU A 320 -10.21 2.77 14.48
CA LEU A 320 -10.47 1.78 13.44
C LEU A 320 -11.06 2.43 12.21
N GLN A 321 -10.51 2.08 11.06
CA GLN A 321 -10.90 2.66 9.78
C GLN A 321 -10.99 1.55 8.74
N ILE A 322 -11.96 1.70 7.83
CA ILE A 322 -12.13 0.79 6.69
C ILE A 322 -11.68 1.53 5.43
N ASP A 323 -10.67 0.98 4.76
CA ASP A 323 -10.26 1.41 3.42
C ASP A 323 -11.01 0.58 2.38
N HIS A 324 -11.78 1.26 1.52
CA HIS A 324 -12.48 0.65 0.41
C HIS A 324 -11.77 0.96 -0.90
N ARG A 325 -11.16 -0.07 -1.48
CA ARG A 325 -10.44 0.06 -2.75
C ARG A 325 -11.34 -0.32 -3.92
N THR A 326 -11.87 0.70 -4.60
CA THR A 326 -12.68 0.61 -5.83
C THR A 326 -11.92 1.03 -7.11
N GLY A 327 -10.63 1.31 -6.98
CA GLY A 327 -9.82 2.06 -7.96
C GLY A 327 -9.59 3.52 -7.57
N VAL A 328 -10.43 4.07 -6.69
CA VAL A 328 -10.18 5.26 -5.86
C VAL A 328 -10.35 4.82 -4.40
N SER A 329 -9.38 5.09 -3.53
CA SER A 329 -9.50 4.76 -2.11
C SER A 329 -10.49 5.72 -1.45
N SER A 330 -11.53 5.17 -0.80
CA SER A 330 -12.41 5.93 0.10
C SER A 330 -12.29 5.37 1.51
N ARG A 331 -12.29 6.29 2.48
CA ARG A 331 -12.16 5.99 3.90
C ARG A 331 -13.50 6.16 4.59
N GLU A 332 -13.91 5.15 5.33
CA GLU A 332 -15.12 5.19 6.14
C GLU A 332 -14.81 4.87 7.60
N GLU A 333 -15.50 5.57 8.50
CA GLU A 333 -15.49 5.25 9.92
C GLU A 333 -16.05 3.83 10.12
N ALA A 334 -15.37 3.03 10.93
CA ALA A 334 -15.67 1.62 11.01
C ALA A 334 -17.04 1.32 11.65
N ALA A 335 -17.50 2.13 12.62
CA ALA A 335 -18.78 1.94 13.30
C ALA A 335 -19.41 3.24 13.82
N GLU A 336 -20.72 3.19 14.07
CA GLU A 336 -21.47 4.20 14.81
C GLU A 336 -21.34 4.07 16.35
N THR A 337 -20.66 3.02 16.83
CA THR A 337 -20.52 2.69 18.26
C THR A 337 -19.11 2.96 18.76
N ASP A 338 -18.99 3.45 19.99
CA ASP A 338 -17.69 3.79 20.59
C ASP A 338 -16.84 2.57 20.98
N THR A 339 -17.44 1.40 21.18
CA THR A 339 -16.76 0.20 21.71
C THR A 339 -17.28 -1.08 21.06
N LEU A 340 -16.37 -2.01 20.76
CA LEU A 340 -16.65 -3.36 20.28
C LEU A 340 -16.52 -4.39 21.40
N THR A 341 -17.42 -5.35 21.38
CA THR A 341 -17.42 -6.58 22.18
C THR A 341 -17.57 -7.79 21.26
N ALA A 342 -17.21 -8.97 21.75
CA ALA A 342 -17.20 -10.18 20.92
C ALA A 342 -18.56 -10.41 20.22
N GLY A 343 -18.52 -10.51 18.88
CA GLY A 343 -19.69 -10.66 18.01
C GLY A 343 -20.19 -9.36 17.39
N ASP A 344 -19.71 -8.20 17.82
CA ASP A 344 -20.05 -6.92 17.18
C ASP A 344 -19.45 -6.84 15.78
N THR A 345 -20.17 -6.19 14.86
CA THR A 345 -19.82 -6.18 13.44
C THR A 345 -19.66 -4.77 12.90
N LEU A 346 -18.59 -4.58 12.13
CA LEU A 346 -18.35 -3.40 11.30
C LEU A 346 -18.72 -3.76 9.87
N THR A 347 -19.47 -2.91 9.17
CA THR A 347 -19.95 -3.23 7.81
C THR A 347 -19.66 -2.11 6.85
N LEU A 348 -19.24 -2.49 5.64
CA LEU A 348 -19.08 -1.61 4.51
C LEU A 348 -20.04 -2.07 3.40
N ASP A 349 -20.92 -1.18 2.97
CA ASP A 349 -21.88 -1.40 1.88
C ASP A 349 -21.30 -1.02 0.52
N ASN A 350 -21.95 -1.47 -0.55
CA ASN A 350 -21.58 -1.16 -1.95
C ASN A 350 -20.17 -1.64 -2.33
N VAL A 351 -19.73 -2.76 -1.77
CA VAL A 351 -18.49 -3.43 -2.17
C VAL A 351 -18.79 -4.28 -3.41
N GLU A 352 -18.27 -3.85 -4.56
CA GLU A 352 -18.46 -4.52 -5.85
C GLU A 352 -17.41 -5.61 -6.08
N ILE A 353 -17.69 -6.53 -7.00
CA ILE A 353 -16.73 -7.59 -7.36
C ILE A 353 -15.42 -6.97 -7.88
N GLY A 354 -14.29 -7.41 -7.32
CA GLY A 354 -12.96 -6.87 -7.58
C GLY A 354 -12.48 -5.86 -6.53
N ASP A 355 -13.39 -5.37 -5.67
CA ASP A 355 -13.04 -4.48 -4.58
C ASP A 355 -12.39 -5.22 -3.42
N VAL A 356 -11.63 -4.45 -2.63
CA VAL A 356 -11.03 -4.92 -1.39
C VAL A 356 -11.38 -3.93 -0.29
N ALA A 357 -11.98 -4.43 0.79
CA ALA A 357 -12.21 -3.68 2.02
C ALA A 357 -11.18 -4.11 3.06
N THR A 358 -10.43 -3.17 3.62
CA THR A 358 -9.37 -3.46 4.60
C THR A 358 -9.69 -2.75 5.91
N LEU A 359 -9.79 -3.51 7.00
CA LEU A 359 -9.90 -2.96 8.35
C LEU A 359 -8.50 -2.81 8.94
N PHE A 360 -8.16 -1.61 9.39
CA PHE A 360 -6.83 -1.32 9.92
C PHE A 360 -6.88 -0.30 11.06
N LEU A 361 -5.78 -0.24 11.84
CA LEU A 361 -5.57 0.74 12.88
C LEU A 361 -5.00 2.04 12.29
N ASP A 362 -5.73 3.13 12.44
CA ASP A 362 -5.39 4.48 12.00
C ASP A 362 -4.42 5.16 12.96
N VAL A 363 -3.15 4.78 12.89
CA VAL A 363 -2.10 5.34 13.75
C VAL A 363 -0.87 5.73 12.94
N PRO A 364 -0.12 6.77 13.35
CA PRO A 364 1.14 7.12 12.72
C PRO A 364 2.10 5.93 12.66
N GLN A 365 2.72 5.71 11.51
CA GLN A 365 3.70 4.62 11.33
C GLN A 365 5.11 5.04 11.81
N ASN A 366 5.21 5.48 13.06
CA ASN A 366 6.45 5.98 13.66
C ASN A 366 6.80 5.29 15.00
N PRO A 367 7.92 4.56 15.10
CA PRO A 367 8.86 4.28 14.05
C PRO A 367 8.26 3.31 13.05
N ALA A 368 9.09 2.98 12.08
CA ALA A 368 8.86 1.96 11.09
C ALA A 368 8.44 0.57 11.65
N GLY A 369 7.15 0.34 11.95
CA GLY A 369 6.66 -0.91 12.55
C GLY A 369 6.11 -1.94 11.56
N VAL A 370 5.46 -2.97 12.15
CA VAL A 370 4.57 -3.96 11.52
C VAL A 370 3.35 -3.29 10.87
N ASP A 371 2.68 -4.04 9.99
CA ASP A 371 1.42 -3.62 9.38
C ASP A 371 0.33 -3.38 10.46
N THR A 372 -0.58 -2.45 10.19
CA THR A 372 -1.73 -2.12 11.06
C THR A 372 -3.03 -2.76 10.59
N ILE A 373 -2.99 -3.62 9.57
CA ILE A 373 -4.13 -4.36 9.07
C ILE A 373 -4.57 -5.44 10.08
N PHE A 374 -5.85 -5.42 10.43
CA PHE A 374 -6.49 -6.47 11.23
C PHE A 374 -7.15 -7.54 10.36
N ALA A 375 -7.87 -7.12 9.32
CA ALA A 375 -8.62 -8.03 8.47
C ALA A 375 -8.87 -7.44 7.09
N GLU A 376 -9.08 -8.32 6.11
CA GLU A 376 -9.35 -7.94 4.73
C GLU A 376 -10.55 -8.73 4.20
N ALA A 377 -11.53 -8.05 3.63
CA ALA A 377 -12.67 -8.65 2.95
C ALA A 377 -12.52 -8.37 1.45
N ARG A 378 -12.34 -9.43 0.67
CA ARG A 378 -12.26 -9.35 -0.80
C ARG A 378 -13.60 -9.72 -1.42
N ALA A 379 -14.06 -8.89 -2.32
CA ALA A 379 -15.20 -9.21 -3.18
C ALA A 379 -14.72 -10.01 -4.40
N ASP A 380 -14.21 -11.22 -4.16
CA ASP A 380 -13.66 -12.07 -5.20
C ASP A 380 -14.74 -12.88 -5.94
N ILE A 381 -14.44 -13.21 -7.19
CA ILE A 381 -15.18 -14.20 -7.96
C ILE A 381 -14.76 -15.62 -7.55
N PRO A 382 -15.61 -16.65 -7.75
CA PRO A 382 -15.19 -18.04 -7.59
C PRO A 382 -13.97 -18.36 -8.46
N ASP A 383 -12.98 -19.04 -7.88
CA ASP A 383 -11.85 -19.56 -8.65
C ASP A 383 -12.33 -20.76 -9.50
N VAL A 384 -11.98 -20.74 -10.79
CA VAL A 384 -12.36 -21.77 -11.74
C VAL A 384 -11.21 -21.94 -12.71
N SER A 385 -10.75 -23.17 -12.88
CA SER A 385 -9.68 -23.50 -13.82
C SER A 385 -10.18 -24.43 -14.91
N ILE A 386 -9.63 -24.26 -16.11
CA ILE A 386 -9.89 -25.15 -17.24
C ILE A 386 -8.56 -25.82 -17.57
N GLU A 387 -8.48 -27.11 -17.26
CA GLU A 387 -7.30 -27.93 -17.49
C GLU A 387 -7.49 -28.79 -18.73
N GLN A 388 -6.39 -29.00 -19.45
CA GLN A 388 -6.36 -29.88 -20.61
C GLN A 388 -5.47 -31.06 -20.25
N GLU A 389 -6.03 -32.27 -20.25
CA GLU A 389 -5.28 -33.49 -20.06
C GLU A 389 -5.17 -34.23 -21.39
N ARG A 390 -4.01 -34.86 -21.60
CA ARG A 390 -3.78 -35.71 -22.75
C ARG A 390 -3.89 -37.17 -22.34
N ASN A 391 -4.82 -37.91 -22.95
CA ASN A 391 -4.91 -39.36 -22.80
C ASN A 391 -4.58 -40.06 -24.13
N GLY A 392 -3.29 -40.32 -24.36
CA GLY A 392 -2.81 -40.96 -25.59
C GLY A 392 -2.81 -40.02 -26.81
N GLU A 393 -3.57 -40.34 -27.85
CA GLU A 393 -3.79 -39.47 -29.03
C GLU A 393 -5.03 -38.57 -28.89
N GLU A 394 -5.80 -38.75 -27.82
CA GLU A 394 -7.04 -38.02 -27.57
C GLU A 394 -6.83 -36.90 -26.53
N TYR A 395 -7.55 -35.78 -26.72
CA TYR A 395 -7.56 -34.63 -25.82
C TYR A 395 -8.88 -34.60 -25.07
N ASP A 396 -8.81 -34.55 -23.75
CA ASP A 396 -9.94 -34.28 -22.87
C ASP A 396 -9.70 -32.93 -22.18
N ALA A 397 -10.73 -32.09 -22.14
CA ALA A 397 -10.71 -30.87 -21.35
C ALA A 397 -11.52 -31.12 -20.08
N TYR A 398 -10.93 -30.82 -18.94
CA TYR A 398 -11.58 -30.87 -17.64
C TYR A 398 -11.79 -29.44 -17.18
N VAL A 399 -13.00 -29.15 -16.74
CA VAL A 399 -13.29 -27.90 -16.05
C VAL A 399 -13.29 -28.22 -14.56
N HIS A 400 -12.26 -27.74 -13.87
CA HIS A 400 -12.15 -27.85 -12.42
C HIS A 400 -12.73 -26.57 -11.81
N VAL A 401 -13.67 -26.75 -10.88
CA VAL A 401 -14.13 -25.66 -10.04
C VAL A 401 -13.52 -25.87 -8.68
N GLU A 402 -12.44 -25.13 -8.42
CA GLU A 402 -11.99 -24.97 -7.06
C GLU A 402 -12.75 -23.80 -6.46
N TYR A 403 -13.82 -24.09 -5.73
CA TYR A 403 -14.43 -23.04 -4.92
C TYR A 403 -13.41 -22.64 -3.84
N SER A 404 -12.65 -21.57 -4.14
CA SER A 404 -11.71 -20.90 -3.24
C SER A 404 -12.26 -19.53 -2.84
N PRO A 405 -13.32 -19.49 -2.01
CA PRO A 405 -13.62 -18.29 -1.26
C PRO A 405 -12.60 -18.13 -0.15
N TRP A 406 -12.03 -16.92 -0.02
CA TRP A 406 -11.37 -16.51 1.23
C TRP A 406 -12.34 -16.49 2.42
N ASN A 407 -13.66 -16.62 2.17
CA ASN A 407 -14.72 -16.79 3.15
C ASN A 407 -15.14 -18.27 3.34
N GLU A 408 -15.69 -18.60 4.51
CA GLU A 408 -15.97 -19.97 4.98
C GLU A 408 -16.99 -20.79 4.16
N ARG A 409 -17.56 -20.27 3.05
CA ARG A 409 -18.52 -21.02 2.25
C ARG A 409 -17.79 -22.14 1.51
N LYS A 410 -17.95 -23.39 1.94
CA LYS A 410 -17.31 -24.55 1.27
C LYS A 410 -18.08 -25.08 0.07
N THR A 411 -19.28 -24.54 -0.19
CA THR A 411 -20.18 -25.04 -1.23
C THR A 411 -20.99 -23.95 -1.92
N THR A 412 -21.45 -24.23 -3.13
CA THR A 412 -22.29 -23.32 -3.93
C THR A 412 -23.26 -24.08 -4.84
N ASN A 413 -24.24 -23.37 -5.44
CA ASN A 413 -25.25 -23.97 -6.30
C ASN A 413 -24.72 -24.11 -7.75
N PRO A 414 -24.69 -25.32 -8.35
CA PRO A 414 -24.19 -25.54 -9.71
C PRO A 414 -24.95 -24.75 -10.78
N ASN A 415 -26.23 -24.42 -10.58
CA ASN A 415 -27.02 -23.61 -11.51
C ASN A 415 -26.46 -22.18 -11.69
N ARG A 416 -25.53 -21.75 -10.84
CA ARG A 416 -24.86 -20.45 -10.92
C ARG A 416 -23.76 -20.45 -11.97
N PHE A 417 -23.38 -21.60 -12.51
CA PHE A 417 -22.30 -21.73 -13.46
C PHE A 417 -22.84 -22.23 -14.81
N THR A 418 -22.31 -21.69 -15.89
CA THR A 418 -22.60 -22.16 -17.25
C THR A 418 -21.28 -22.35 -17.99
N ILE A 419 -21.03 -23.59 -18.41
CA ILE A 419 -19.87 -23.93 -19.24
C ILE A 419 -20.27 -23.73 -20.70
N ARG A 420 -19.46 -22.99 -21.45
CA ARG A 420 -19.67 -22.75 -22.89
C ARG A 420 -18.48 -23.18 -23.72
N VAL A 421 -18.76 -23.62 -24.95
CA VAL A 421 -17.79 -23.93 -25.99
C VAL A 421 -18.09 -23.03 -27.20
N ASP A 422 -17.18 -22.13 -27.54
CA ASP A 422 -17.36 -21.07 -28.55
C ASP A 422 -18.62 -20.22 -28.35
N GLY A 423 -19.01 -20.00 -27.09
CA GLY A 423 -20.18 -19.19 -26.73
C GLY A 423 -21.50 -19.97 -26.66
N GLU A 424 -21.54 -21.22 -27.11
CA GLU A 424 -22.70 -22.10 -26.96
C GLU A 424 -22.60 -22.92 -25.67
N PRO A 425 -23.70 -23.17 -24.94
CA PRO A 425 -23.68 -24.07 -23.78
C PRO A 425 -23.10 -25.44 -24.13
N ALA A 426 -22.18 -25.93 -23.31
CA ALA A 426 -21.59 -27.26 -23.47
C ALA A 426 -22.63 -28.36 -23.23
N ASP A 427 -22.42 -29.53 -23.83
CA ASP A 427 -23.28 -30.72 -23.67
C ASP A 427 -23.28 -31.29 -22.24
N THR A 428 -22.30 -30.90 -21.42
CA THR A 428 -22.18 -31.30 -20.02
C THR A 428 -21.97 -30.06 -19.16
N GLN A 429 -22.81 -29.92 -18.14
CA GLN A 429 -22.83 -28.82 -17.19
C GLN A 429 -22.61 -29.36 -15.77
N PHE A 430 -22.25 -28.48 -14.83
CA PHE A 430 -22.17 -28.83 -13.41
C PHE A 430 -23.47 -29.39 -12.84
N THR A 431 -24.60 -28.91 -13.35
CA THR A 431 -25.95 -29.33 -12.93
C THR A 431 -26.30 -30.75 -13.35
N ASP A 432 -25.53 -31.34 -14.28
CA ASP A 432 -25.75 -32.71 -14.73
C ASP A 432 -25.10 -33.72 -13.77
N GLU A 433 -24.04 -33.31 -13.06
CA GLU A 433 -23.23 -34.18 -12.19
C GLU A 433 -23.43 -33.88 -10.70
N TYR A 434 -23.78 -32.64 -10.34
CA TYR A 434 -23.80 -32.16 -8.96
C TYR A 434 -25.12 -31.44 -8.63
N ASP A 435 -25.64 -31.69 -7.42
CA ASP A 435 -26.71 -30.88 -6.81
C ASP A 435 -26.14 -29.71 -5.99
N THR A 436 -24.86 -29.79 -5.62
CA THR A 436 -24.11 -28.81 -4.83
C THR A 436 -22.64 -28.93 -5.22
N LEU A 437 -22.01 -27.82 -5.60
CA LEU A 437 -20.58 -27.78 -5.89
C LEU A 437 -19.80 -27.53 -4.60
N SER A 438 -18.69 -28.23 -4.45
CA SER A 438 -17.70 -28.12 -3.40
C SER A 438 -16.31 -27.92 -4.01
N SER A 439 -15.32 -27.64 -3.16
CA SER A 439 -13.93 -27.52 -3.62
C SER A 439 -13.48 -28.81 -4.33
N GLN A 440 -12.83 -28.66 -5.48
CA GLN A 440 -12.29 -29.73 -6.34
C GLN A 440 -13.32 -30.51 -7.17
N ASP A 441 -14.60 -30.14 -7.13
CA ASP A 441 -15.58 -30.71 -8.06
C ASP A 441 -15.24 -30.33 -9.51
N ALA A 442 -15.37 -31.30 -10.41
CA ALA A 442 -14.89 -31.15 -11.78
C ALA A 442 -15.84 -31.82 -12.76
N VAL A 443 -16.09 -31.16 -13.88
CA VAL A 443 -16.87 -31.70 -14.99
C VAL A 443 -15.95 -31.96 -16.16
N ARG A 444 -16.12 -33.13 -16.77
CA ARG A 444 -15.36 -33.50 -17.96
C ARG A 444 -16.13 -33.11 -19.21
N LEU A 445 -15.50 -32.35 -20.10
CA LEU A 445 -16.10 -31.99 -21.39
C LEU A 445 -15.78 -33.06 -22.44
N ASN A 446 -16.80 -33.45 -23.20
CA ASN A 446 -16.66 -34.40 -24.29
C ASN A 446 -15.90 -33.77 -25.48
N ARG A 447 -14.57 -33.92 -25.48
CA ARG A 447 -13.66 -33.70 -26.61
C ARG A 447 -13.97 -32.43 -27.42
N PRO A 448 -13.84 -31.23 -26.83
CA PRO A 448 -13.95 -30.02 -27.62
C PRO A 448 -12.86 -30.02 -28.70
N ALA A 449 -13.22 -29.64 -29.93
CA ALA A 449 -12.27 -29.62 -31.04
C ALA A 449 -11.09 -28.66 -30.76
N LEU A 450 -9.93 -28.93 -31.37
CA LEU A 450 -8.79 -28.03 -31.29
C LEU A 450 -9.17 -26.63 -31.80
N GLY A 451 -8.66 -25.60 -31.13
CA GLY A 451 -8.96 -24.20 -31.42
C GLY A 451 -10.26 -23.67 -30.82
N LYS A 452 -11.12 -24.55 -30.27
CA LYS A 452 -12.34 -24.15 -29.56
C LYS A 452 -12.00 -23.42 -28.27
N ARG A 453 -12.79 -22.40 -27.94
CA ARG A 453 -12.69 -21.68 -26.68
C ARG A 453 -13.68 -22.27 -25.68
N VAL A 454 -13.18 -22.69 -24.53
CA VAL A 454 -14.00 -23.05 -23.38
C VAL A 454 -14.04 -21.85 -22.44
N THR A 455 -15.24 -21.46 -22.02
CA THR A 455 -15.45 -20.41 -21.02
C THR A 455 -16.38 -20.91 -19.93
N VAL A 456 -16.16 -20.45 -18.70
CA VAL A 456 -17.09 -20.66 -17.59
C VAL A 456 -17.64 -19.30 -17.18
N GLU A 457 -18.96 -19.20 -17.18
CA GLU A 457 -19.69 -18.02 -16.74
C GLU A 457 -20.28 -18.29 -15.36
N TRP A 458 -20.09 -17.36 -14.42
CA TRP A 458 -20.71 -17.36 -13.11
C TRP A 458 -21.79 -16.28 -13.03
N THR A 459 -22.96 -16.64 -12.54
CA THR A 459 -24.07 -15.71 -12.27
C THR A 459 -24.14 -15.45 -10.76
N PRO A 460 -23.77 -14.25 -10.29
CA PRO A 460 -23.82 -13.91 -8.88
C PRO A 460 -25.24 -14.12 -8.30
N PRO A 461 -25.36 -14.53 -7.02
CA PRO A 461 -26.63 -14.48 -6.31
C PRO A 461 -26.92 -13.03 -5.96
N THR A 462 -27.61 -12.28 -6.82
CA THR A 462 -28.12 -10.93 -6.49
C THR A 462 -29.64 -10.90 -6.58
N GLU A 463 -30.30 -10.19 -5.65
CA GLU A 463 -31.75 -9.94 -5.73
C GLU A 463 -32.07 -8.84 -6.76
N ASP A 464 -31.14 -7.91 -6.96
CA ASP A 464 -31.25 -6.85 -7.95
C ASP A 464 -30.48 -7.18 -9.24
N SER A 465 -31.16 -6.92 -10.34
CA SER A 465 -30.71 -7.19 -11.71
C SER A 465 -29.47 -6.35 -12.03
N GLN A 466 -28.44 -6.96 -12.63
CA GLN A 466 -27.17 -6.39 -13.14
C GLN A 466 -25.96 -6.67 -12.25
N PRO A 467 -25.43 -7.90 -12.31
CA PRO A 467 -24.56 -8.18 -13.44
C PRO A 467 -25.11 -9.32 -14.31
N GLY A 468 -24.87 -9.23 -15.60
CA GLY A 468 -24.95 -10.42 -16.45
C GLY A 468 -23.93 -11.48 -16.00
N PRO A 469 -23.96 -12.70 -16.58
CA PRO A 469 -22.93 -13.70 -16.32
C PRO A 469 -21.52 -13.12 -16.45
N ILE A 470 -20.69 -13.36 -15.44
CA ILE A 470 -19.29 -12.95 -15.36
C ILE A 470 -18.44 -14.12 -15.85
N GLU A 471 -17.57 -13.90 -16.82
CA GLU A 471 -16.61 -14.92 -17.23
C GLU A 471 -15.56 -15.09 -16.13
N VAL A 472 -15.54 -16.26 -15.49
CA VAL A 472 -14.61 -16.59 -14.38
C VAL A 472 -13.44 -17.45 -14.83
N ALA A 473 -13.58 -18.14 -15.97
CA ALA A 473 -12.49 -18.89 -16.58
C ALA A 473 -12.59 -18.88 -18.11
N ARG A 474 -11.43 -18.87 -18.76
CA ARG A 474 -11.30 -19.00 -20.21
C ARG A 474 -10.05 -19.79 -20.54
N ASN A 475 -10.21 -20.76 -21.44
CA ASN A 475 -9.07 -21.45 -22.04
C ASN A 475 -9.36 -21.80 -23.50
N GLN A 476 -8.33 -21.76 -24.34
CA GLN A 476 -8.42 -22.26 -25.71
C GLN A 476 -7.87 -23.68 -25.76
N ILE A 477 -8.62 -24.59 -26.38
CA ILE A 477 -8.14 -25.95 -26.57
C ILE A 477 -7.00 -25.94 -27.59
N VAL A 478 -5.80 -26.27 -27.13
CA VAL A 478 -4.57 -26.20 -27.91
C VAL A 478 -3.86 -27.54 -27.92
N PRO A 479 -3.05 -27.84 -28.96
CA PRO A 479 -2.19 -29.01 -28.91
C PRO A 479 -1.19 -28.87 -27.77
N GLN A 480 -1.15 -29.84 -26.86
CA GLN A 480 -0.07 -29.94 -25.89
C GLN A 480 1.10 -30.71 -26.50
N GLY A 481 2.17 -29.98 -26.80
CA GLY A 481 3.44 -30.54 -27.28
C GLY A 481 4.52 -30.38 -26.22
N TYR A 482 5.29 -31.45 -25.98
CA TYR A 482 6.55 -31.36 -25.25
C TYR A 482 7.68 -31.37 -26.27
N LEU A 483 8.60 -30.42 -26.15
CA LEU A 483 9.79 -30.39 -26.97
C LEU A 483 10.86 -31.23 -26.26
N ILE A 484 11.10 -32.44 -26.75
CA ILE A 484 12.23 -33.24 -26.29
C ILE A 484 13.45 -32.77 -27.08
N ALA A 485 14.22 -31.87 -26.46
CA ALA A 485 15.51 -31.48 -26.99
C ALA A 485 16.57 -32.51 -26.55
N THR A 486 17.02 -33.35 -27.48
CA THR A 486 18.19 -34.20 -27.29
C THR A 486 19.43 -33.46 -27.78
N TYR A 487 20.29 -33.06 -26.83
CA TYR A 487 21.58 -32.46 -27.12
C TYR A 487 22.60 -33.56 -27.46
N ASN A 488 23.28 -33.44 -28.60
CA ASN A 488 24.31 -34.39 -29.01
C ASN A 488 25.70 -33.79 -28.80
N ASN A 489 26.37 -34.22 -27.72
CA ASN A 489 27.72 -33.76 -27.40
C ASN A 489 28.75 -33.94 -28.53
N GLU A 490 28.51 -34.81 -29.53
CA GLU A 490 29.42 -35.02 -30.66
C GLU A 490 29.23 -34.01 -31.81
N THR A 491 28.05 -33.38 -31.92
CA THR A 491 27.73 -32.47 -33.03
C THR A 491 27.33 -31.06 -32.58
N GLY A 492 27.19 -30.82 -31.28
CA GLY A 492 26.62 -29.60 -30.70
C GLY A 492 25.11 -29.62 -30.75
#